data_AF-A0A7C9PJ72-F1
#
_entry.id   AF-A0A7C9PJ72-F1
#
_cell.length_a   1.000
_cell.length_b   1.000
_cell.length_c   1.000
_cell.angle_alpha   90.00
_cell.angle_beta   90.00
_cell.angle_gamma   90.00
#
_symmetry.space_group_name_H-M   'P 1'
#
loop_
_entity.id
_entity.type
_entity.pdbx_description
1 polymer ?
#
loop_
_entity_poly.entity_id
_entity_poly.type
_entity_poly.pdbx_seq_one_letter_code
_entity_poly.pdbx_strand_id
1 'polypeptide(L)'
;MSATYLHAPYKDRERVKALGARWDPVRRQWYVPAGRDLAAFSAWLPAVAGAPPREPAAASMALVGAEPAAPWDATAAPAPSAGRDVSAPERSSGALEAHRGQSLSALMAAVAASVAQSFRQAAWTRVEVVKADVRRGHVYLELAERDPQGQVLAQARGMVWADTAQRLLPRFEQATGMVMGAGLKLLVRARPQVHGLYGLSLVIEDLDPDYSLGDLEARKREIRQQLQREGLWDAQRRLAPPWDFTKVLVVAPEGAAGLGDFRAEADRLAAAGVCHFDYVHSRFQGEGAAAEIVAVLEDALRRRTQDGAPLWDAIALIRGGGAVNDLAWLNDLALARCLCQLPVPVFTGIGHERDRCVLDEVAHLAFDTPSKVVLGMVQQIRLRVQEVRAAMQAVALLARRRLDGARQGSRQQWQGLQWQAGLQLVQARQQVPALMQSVRAGAQAQVMQARATSRQRRDEVGWQAVAQCRQARERVPQALAQVREAAREQLIQARQHTQALLREVTGQGPERTLARGFAVVRDAASGQVLTRAAELTPDRTVLLQYQDGGVPATITGPMAAPSLAGASTAAPSTTSKPRRVRRPATGPQDTP
;
A
#
# COMPACT_ATOMS: atom_id res chain seq x y z
N MET A 1 44.69 5.37 -55.83
CA MET A 1 44.14 4.43 -56.84
C MET A 1 42.73 4.88 -57.16
N SER A 2 42.37 4.98 -58.44
CA SER A 2 41.05 5.47 -58.89
C SER A 2 39.96 4.40 -58.74
N ALA A 3 38.74 4.85 -58.45
CA ALA A 3 37.53 4.04 -58.53
C ALA A 3 36.80 4.34 -59.85
N THR A 4 36.32 3.31 -60.53
CA THR A 4 35.61 3.45 -61.82
C THR A 4 34.10 3.47 -61.59
N TYR A 5 33.41 4.51 -62.05
CA TYR A 5 31.96 4.67 -61.87
C TYR A 5 31.17 4.04 -63.03
N LEU A 6 29.94 3.61 -62.75
CA LEU A 6 29.08 2.83 -63.63
C LEU A 6 27.71 3.49 -63.84
N HIS A 7 27.24 3.52 -65.09
CA HIS A 7 25.88 3.92 -65.46
C HIS A 7 24.91 2.74 -65.39
N ALA A 8 24.67 2.24 -64.17
CA ALA A 8 23.73 1.16 -63.91
C ALA A 8 22.30 1.68 -63.64
N PRO A 9 21.29 1.33 -64.46
CA PRO A 9 19.89 1.67 -64.18
C PRO A 9 19.36 0.82 -63.01
N TYR A 10 18.36 1.33 -62.28
CA TYR A 10 17.87 0.72 -61.04
C TYR A 10 17.45 -0.76 -61.18
N LYS A 11 16.92 -1.18 -62.34
CA LYS A 11 16.58 -2.57 -62.65
C LYS A 11 17.74 -3.56 -62.54
N ASP A 12 18.97 -3.12 -62.78
CA ASP A 12 20.17 -3.97 -62.76
C ASP A 12 20.87 -3.99 -61.39
N ARG A 13 20.35 -3.26 -60.39
CA ARG A 13 20.99 -3.05 -59.07
C ARG A 13 21.53 -4.34 -58.44
N GLU A 14 20.74 -5.41 -58.43
CA GLU A 14 21.14 -6.71 -57.86
C GLU A 14 22.28 -7.36 -58.65
N ARG A 15 22.29 -7.23 -59.98
CA ARG A 15 23.33 -7.79 -60.87
C ARG A 15 24.67 -7.08 -60.65
N VAL A 16 24.67 -5.76 -60.64
CA VAL A 16 25.92 -4.96 -60.46
C VAL A 16 26.47 -5.11 -59.03
N LYS A 17 25.59 -5.25 -58.03
CA LYS A 17 25.95 -5.57 -56.65
C LYS A 17 26.51 -7.00 -56.51
N ALA A 18 25.94 -8.00 -57.18
CA ALA A 18 26.45 -9.38 -57.16
C ALA A 18 27.85 -9.50 -57.77
N LEU A 19 28.14 -8.74 -58.83
CA LEU A 19 29.49 -8.61 -59.40
C LEU A 19 30.46 -7.84 -58.49
N GLY A 20 29.97 -7.21 -57.41
CA GLY A 20 30.76 -6.60 -56.34
C GLY A 20 31.13 -5.13 -56.56
N ALA A 21 30.37 -4.40 -57.39
CA ALA A 21 30.36 -2.95 -57.29
C ALA A 21 29.77 -2.50 -55.95
N ARG A 22 30.10 -1.27 -55.53
CA ARG A 22 29.56 -0.62 -54.34
C ARG A 22 28.78 0.63 -54.75
N TRP A 23 27.84 1.03 -53.91
CA TRP A 23 27.08 2.27 -54.09
C TRP A 23 27.79 3.43 -53.40
N ASP A 24 28.00 4.53 -54.13
CA ASP A 24 28.38 5.81 -53.55
C ASP A 24 27.09 6.60 -53.21
N PRO A 25 26.77 6.83 -51.93
CA PRO A 25 25.56 7.55 -51.54
C PRO A 25 25.64 9.06 -51.81
N VAL A 26 26.85 9.63 -51.93
CA VAL A 26 27.08 11.06 -52.20
C VAL A 26 26.90 11.35 -53.69
N ARG A 27 27.48 10.51 -54.55
CA ARG A 27 27.37 10.63 -56.02
C ARG A 27 26.13 9.96 -56.60
N ARG A 28 25.44 9.12 -55.81
CA ARG A 28 24.26 8.33 -56.22
C ARG A 28 24.55 7.47 -57.46
N GLN A 29 25.71 6.83 -57.47
CA GLN A 29 26.21 5.99 -58.57
C GLN A 29 26.83 4.70 -58.04
N TRP A 30 26.87 3.67 -58.88
CA TRP A 30 27.64 2.45 -58.62
C TRP A 30 29.10 2.65 -59.03
N TYR A 31 30.03 2.08 -58.27
CA TYR A 31 31.46 2.13 -58.58
C TYR A 31 32.14 0.78 -58.33
N VAL A 32 33.17 0.48 -59.12
CA VAL A 32 34.03 -0.69 -58.94
C VAL A 32 35.21 -0.32 -58.04
N PRO A 33 35.43 -1.01 -56.90
CA PRO A 33 36.62 -0.82 -56.08
C PRO A 33 37.90 -1.20 -56.84
N ALA A 34 38.99 -0.47 -56.61
CA ALA A 34 40.27 -0.75 -57.23
C ALA A 34 40.75 -2.19 -56.95
N GLY A 35 41.28 -2.87 -57.97
CA GLY A 35 41.74 -4.26 -57.88
C GLY A 35 40.70 -5.33 -58.27
N ARG A 36 39.47 -4.95 -58.67
CA ARG A 36 38.56 -5.86 -59.38
C ARG A 36 38.68 -5.74 -60.90
N ASP A 37 38.43 -6.86 -61.58
CA ASP A 37 38.27 -6.88 -63.04
C ASP A 37 37.09 -6.00 -63.49
N LEU A 38 37.30 -5.27 -64.58
CA LEU A 38 36.33 -4.37 -65.20
C LEU A 38 35.56 -5.03 -66.35
N ALA A 39 36.04 -6.14 -66.92
CA ALA A 39 35.38 -6.81 -68.05
C ALA A 39 33.96 -7.29 -67.68
N ALA A 40 33.79 -7.80 -66.46
CA ALA A 40 32.49 -8.17 -65.89
C ALA A 40 31.47 -7.01 -65.82
N PHE A 41 31.93 -5.75 -65.80
CA PHE A 41 31.09 -4.55 -65.73
C PHE A 41 30.90 -3.84 -67.08
N SER A 42 31.38 -4.42 -68.18
CA SER A 42 31.33 -3.86 -69.55
C SER A 42 29.96 -3.32 -69.97
N ALA A 43 28.86 -3.96 -69.57
CA ALA A 43 27.49 -3.52 -69.86
C ALA A 43 27.05 -2.21 -69.16
N TRP A 44 27.82 -1.72 -68.17
CA TRP A 44 27.49 -0.51 -67.39
C TRP A 44 28.67 0.48 -67.28
N LEU A 45 29.81 0.21 -67.92
CA LEU A 45 30.89 1.19 -68.05
C LEU A 45 30.44 2.34 -68.98
N PRO A 46 30.86 3.59 -68.72
CA PRO A 46 30.62 4.69 -69.64
C PRO A 46 31.32 4.40 -70.98
N ALA A 47 30.58 4.48 -72.08
CA ALA A 47 31.08 4.11 -73.40
C ALA A 47 32.23 5.03 -73.84
N VAL A 48 33.41 4.43 -74.09
CA VAL A 48 34.50 5.08 -74.82
C VAL A 48 34.08 5.13 -76.30
N ALA A 49 34.25 6.28 -76.95
CA ALA A 49 33.74 6.49 -78.30
C ALA A 49 34.49 5.67 -79.37
N GLY A 50 33.85 4.64 -79.93
CA GLY A 50 34.33 3.95 -81.13
C GLY A 50 33.71 2.56 -81.37
N ALA A 51 33.34 2.30 -82.63
CA ALA A 51 32.91 1.02 -83.21
C ALA A 51 31.49 0.48 -82.84
N PRO A 52 30.85 -0.31 -83.73
CA PRO A 52 29.40 -0.61 -83.68
C PRO A 52 29.04 -1.92 -82.93
N PRO A 53 27.75 -2.12 -82.57
CA PRO A 53 27.29 -3.33 -81.88
C PRO A 53 27.28 -4.58 -82.78
N ARG A 54 27.50 -5.74 -82.16
CA ARG A 54 27.22 -7.07 -82.73
C ARG A 54 25.95 -7.65 -82.10
N GLU A 55 25.14 -8.33 -82.90
CA GLU A 55 24.02 -9.13 -82.43
C GLU A 55 24.51 -10.45 -81.76
N PRO A 56 23.84 -10.93 -80.70
CA PRO A 56 23.99 -12.30 -80.23
C PRO A 56 23.06 -13.26 -80.99
N ALA A 57 23.54 -14.47 -81.26
CA ALA A 57 22.81 -15.47 -82.06
C ALA A 57 21.61 -16.10 -81.34
N ALA A 58 20.67 -16.62 -82.12
CA ALA A 58 19.54 -17.41 -81.62
C ALA A 58 19.99 -18.79 -81.09
N ALA A 59 19.33 -19.26 -80.03
CA ALA A 59 19.42 -20.64 -79.56
C ALA A 59 18.00 -21.22 -79.49
N SER A 60 17.80 -22.41 -80.06
CA SER A 60 16.50 -23.08 -80.13
C SER A 60 16.41 -24.21 -79.10
N MET A 61 15.31 -24.25 -78.35
CA MET A 61 14.79 -25.45 -77.70
C MET A 61 13.27 -25.34 -77.62
N ALA A 62 12.57 -26.42 -77.95
CA ALA A 62 11.11 -26.47 -78.01
C ALA A 62 10.52 -27.29 -76.86
N LEU A 63 9.40 -26.84 -76.28
CA LEU A 63 8.49 -27.69 -75.50
C LEU A 63 7.08 -27.06 -75.39
N VAL A 64 6.16 -27.65 -76.14
CA VAL A 64 4.71 -27.84 -75.89
C VAL A 64 3.97 -26.85 -74.95
N GLY A 65 3.10 -26.04 -75.54
CA GLY A 65 1.65 -26.12 -75.28
C GLY A 65 1.02 -25.24 -74.17
N ALA A 66 0.64 -24.01 -74.53
CA ALA A 66 -0.56 -23.32 -74.04
C ALA A 66 -0.92 -22.15 -74.97
N GLU A 67 -2.20 -21.95 -75.31
CA GLU A 67 -2.66 -20.75 -76.03
C GLU A 67 -2.76 -19.55 -75.07
N PRO A 68 -2.50 -18.32 -75.58
CA PRO A 68 -3.62 -17.39 -75.70
C PRO A 68 -3.61 -16.56 -77.00
N ALA A 69 -4.73 -15.86 -77.26
CA ALA A 69 -4.98 -15.12 -78.49
C ALA A 69 -3.93 -14.05 -78.85
N ALA A 70 -3.63 -13.95 -80.16
CA ALA A 70 -2.62 -13.04 -80.71
C ALA A 70 -3.05 -11.55 -80.71
N PRO A 71 -2.09 -10.60 -80.76
CA PRO A 71 -2.38 -9.17 -80.66
C PRO A 71 -2.85 -8.56 -81.98
N TRP A 72 -3.55 -7.42 -81.89
CA TRP A 72 -3.73 -6.52 -83.02
C TRP A 72 -2.48 -5.66 -83.21
N ASP A 73 -1.90 -5.70 -84.41
CA ASP A 73 -1.00 -4.68 -84.93
C ASP A 73 -1.55 -4.25 -86.30
N ALA A 74 -1.86 -2.97 -86.48
CA ALA A 74 -2.47 -2.44 -87.70
C ALA A 74 -2.10 -0.97 -87.91
N THR A 75 -0.99 -0.74 -88.60
CA THR A 75 -0.55 0.59 -89.06
C THR A 75 -0.86 0.76 -90.55
N ALA A 76 -0.87 2.02 -91.01
CA ALA A 76 -1.01 2.49 -92.39
C ALA A 76 -2.46 2.72 -92.91
N ALA A 77 -2.66 3.93 -93.44
CA ALA A 77 -3.78 4.30 -94.30
C ALA A 77 -3.30 4.32 -95.76
N PRO A 78 -4.17 4.04 -96.75
CA PRO A 78 -3.80 4.08 -98.16
C PRO A 78 -3.92 5.49 -98.76
N ALA A 79 -2.99 5.81 -99.67
CA ALA A 79 -3.16 6.84 -100.70
C ALA A 79 -3.16 6.16 -102.08
N PRO A 80 -3.90 6.68 -103.07
CA PRO A 80 -4.12 5.96 -104.34
C PRO A 80 -2.96 6.13 -105.33
N SER A 81 -2.65 5.09 -106.09
CA SER A 81 -1.87 5.14 -107.32
C SER A 81 -2.63 4.43 -108.45
N ALA A 82 -2.54 4.99 -109.67
CA ALA A 82 -3.32 4.50 -110.80
C ALA A 82 -2.54 3.43 -111.60
N GLY A 83 -3.21 2.32 -111.90
CA GLY A 83 -2.82 1.37 -112.95
C GLY A 83 -3.94 1.28 -113.97
N ARG A 84 -3.66 1.58 -115.24
CA ARG A 84 -4.57 1.26 -116.35
C ARG A 84 -4.29 -0.17 -116.78
N ASP A 85 -5.34 -0.93 -117.05
CA ASP A 85 -5.30 -1.87 -118.17
C ASP A 85 -6.68 -1.99 -118.81
N VAL A 86 -6.72 -2.40 -120.08
CA VAL A 86 -7.91 -2.28 -120.94
C VAL A 86 -8.45 -3.66 -121.33
N SER A 87 -9.68 -3.97 -120.90
CA SER A 87 -10.53 -4.99 -121.54
C SER A 87 -11.99 -4.85 -121.12
N ALA A 88 -12.89 -4.84 -122.12
CA ALA A 88 -14.33 -4.84 -121.98
C ALA A 88 -14.97 -5.16 -123.35
N PRO A 89 -16.26 -5.56 -123.44
CA PRO A 89 -17.15 -6.04 -122.39
C PRO A 89 -17.79 -7.42 -122.70
N GLU A 90 -18.16 -8.18 -121.68
CA GLU A 90 -19.23 -9.18 -121.82
C GLU A 90 -20.38 -8.87 -120.86
N ARG A 91 -21.61 -8.85 -121.40
CA ARG A 91 -22.83 -8.55 -120.65
C ARG A 91 -23.52 -9.86 -120.26
N SER A 92 -23.17 -10.44 -119.11
CA SER A 92 -24.02 -11.45 -118.48
C SER A 92 -25.07 -10.77 -117.59
N SER A 93 -26.32 -10.76 -118.06
CA SER A 93 -27.46 -10.24 -117.31
C SER A 93 -27.84 -11.19 -116.16
N GLY A 94 -27.10 -11.11 -115.05
CA GLY A 94 -27.28 -11.93 -113.84
C GLY A 94 -27.90 -11.15 -112.68
N ALA A 95 -29.14 -10.67 -112.84
CA ALA A 95 -29.87 -9.97 -111.77
C ALA A 95 -30.40 -10.95 -110.70
N LEU A 96 -29.49 -11.55 -109.94
CA LEU A 96 -29.84 -12.13 -108.64
C LEU A 96 -30.19 -11.00 -107.66
N GLU A 97 -31.11 -11.31 -106.75
CA GLU A 97 -31.75 -10.35 -105.86
C GLU A 97 -30.72 -9.57 -105.02
N ALA A 98 -30.67 -8.25 -105.21
CA ALA A 98 -29.93 -7.38 -104.30
C ALA A 98 -30.55 -7.48 -102.91
N HIS A 99 -29.86 -8.18 -101.99
CA HIS A 99 -30.36 -8.44 -100.64
C HIS A 99 -30.86 -7.14 -99.98
N ARG A 100 -32.13 -7.11 -99.55
CA ARG A 100 -32.75 -5.95 -98.86
C ARG A 100 -32.20 -5.70 -97.44
N GLY A 101 -31.06 -6.28 -97.09
CA GLY A 101 -30.36 -6.08 -95.82
C GLY A 101 -29.10 -5.23 -96.01
N GLN A 102 -29.00 -4.13 -95.27
CA GLN A 102 -27.73 -3.43 -95.10
C GLN A 102 -26.74 -4.36 -94.37
N SER A 103 -25.47 -4.37 -94.78
CA SER A 103 -24.45 -5.16 -94.07
C SER A 103 -24.28 -4.66 -92.64
N LEU A 104 -23.98 -5.56 -91.70
CA LEU A 104 -23.72 -5.19 -90.30
C LEU A 104 -22.60 -4.16 -90.18
N SER A 105 -21.58 -4.22 -91.05
CA SER A 105 -20.51 -3.23 -91.14
C SER A 105 -21.01 -1.85 -91.55
N ALA A 106 -21.92 -1.74 -92.53
CA ALA A 106 -22.48 -0.47 -92.96
C ALA A 106 -23.48 0.11 -91.94
N LEU A 107 -24.27 -0.74 -91.27
CA LEU A 107 -25.14 -0.31 -90.16
C LEU A 107 -24.31 0.20 -88.97
N MET A 108 -23.28 -0.53 -88.54
CA MET A 108 -22.39 -0.11 -87.46
C MET A 108 -21.60 1.16 -87.82
N ALA A 109 -21.20 1.33 -89.10
CA ALA A 109 -20.59 2.57 -89.57
C ALA A 109 -21.57 3.75 -89.53
N ALA A 110 -22.85 3.56 -89.89
CA ALA A 110 -23.88 4.59 -89.77
C ALA A 110 -24.16 4.98 -88.31
N VAL A 111 -24.21 4.00 -87.40
CA VAL A 111 -24.32 4.25 -85.94
C VAL A 111 -23.11 5.02 -85.43
N ALA A 112 -21.89 4.62 -85.81
CA ALA A 112 -20.66 5.31 -85.41
C ALA A 112 -20.59 6.75 -85.95
N ALA A 113 -21.01 6.97 -87.20
CA ALA A 113 -21.10 8.30 -87.80
C ALA A 113 -22.15 9.17 -87.10
N SER A 114 -23.31 8.62 -86.77
CA SER A 114 -24.37 9.31 -86.02
C SER A 114 -23.88 9.74 -84.63
N VAL A 115 -23.26 8.83 -83.87
CA VAL A 115 -22.67 9.13 -82.56
C VAL A 115 -21.57 10.19 -82.68
N ALA A 116 -20.67 10.10 -83.65
CA ALA A 116 -19.63 11.11 -83.88
C ALA A 116 -20.20 12.48 -84.31
N GLN A 117 -21.31 12.49 -85.06
CA GLN A 117 -21.98 13.71 -85.51
C GLN A 117 -22.75 14.42 -84.37
N SER A 118 -23.29 13.66 -83.41
CA SER A 118 -23.96 14.18 -82.21
C SER A 118 -22.96 14.63 -81.14
N PHE A 119 -21.94 13.82 -80.85
CA PHE A 119 -20.96 14.07 -79.79
C PHE A 119 -19.64 14.65 -80.33
N ARG A 120 -19.75 15.78 -81.03
CA ARG A 120 -18.60 16.50 -81.64
C ARG A 120 -17.62 17.09 -80.62
N GLN A 121 -18.06 17.24 -79.37
CA GLN A 121 -17.26 17.73 -78.24
C GLN A 121 -17.33 16.69 -77.13
N ALA A 122 -16.22 16.48 -76.42
CA ALA A 122 -16.18 15.63 -75.24
C ALA A 122 -16.93 16.29 -74.08
N ALA A 123 -17.83 15.54 -73.44
CA ALA A 123 -18.63 15.99 -72.32
C ALA A 123 -17.94 15.67 -70.99
N TRP A 124 -18.19 16.47 -69.96
CA TRP A 124 -17.78 16.17 -68.60
C TRP A 124 -18.76 15.17 -67.98
N THR A 125 -18.27 13.97 -67.66
CA THR A 125 -19.07 12.84 -67.19
C THR A 125 -18.54 12.37 -65.83
N ARG A 126 -19.42 12.18 -64.85
CA ARG A 126 -19.07 11.56 -63.56
C ARG A 126 -19.03 10.05 -63.73
N VAL A 127 -17.97 9.41 -63.28
CA VAL A 127 -17.77 7.96 -63.39
C VAL A 127 -17.06 7.41 -62.15
N GLU A 128 -17.45 6.22 -61.71
CA GLU A 128 -16.68 5.40 -60.78
C GLU A 128 -15.84 4.40 -61.59
N VAL A 129 -14.54 4.33 -61.29
CA VAL A 129 -13.66 3.33 -61.91
C VAL A 129 -13.86 1.99 -61.20
N VAL A 130 -14.50 1.04 -61.86
CA VAL A 130 -14.64 -0.35 -61.38
C VAL A 130 -13.32 -1.09 -61.56
N LYS A 131 -12.63 -0.87 -62.67
CA LYS A 131 -11.33 -1.50 -62.97
C LYS A 131 -10.45 -0.59 -63.82
N ALA A 132 -9.13 -0.68 -63.66
CA ALA A 132 -8.14 -0.06 -64.53
C ALA A 132 -7.05 -1.06 -64.94
N ASP A 133 -6.81 -1.23 -66.24
CA ASP A 133 -5.73 -2.04 -66.82
C ASP A 133 -4.86 -1.14 -67.72
N VAL A 134 -3.54 -1.08 -67.48
CA VAL A 134 -2.60 -0.39 -68.39
C VAL A 134 -1.97 -1.40 -69.35
N ARG A 135 -2.10 -1.21 -70.67
CA ARG A 135 -1.61 -2.13 -71.71
C ARG A 135 -0.98 -1.36 -72.88
N ARG A 136 0.27 -1.67 -73.23
CA ARG A 136 1.06 -0.99 -74.29
C ARG A 136 1.05 0.56 -74.15
N GLY A 137 0.92 1.09 -72.93
CA GLY A 137 0.83 2.53 -72.62
C GLY A 137 -0.59 3.13 -72.67
N HIS A 138 -1.59 2.42 -73.19
CA HIS A 138 -2.99 2.83 -73.14
C HIS A 138 -3.60 2.41 -71.79
N VAL A 139 -4.55 3.19 -71.27
CA VAL A 139 -5.33 2.82 -70.07
C VAL A 139 -6.70 2.36 -70.52
N TYR A 140 -7.08 1.15 -70.15
CA TYR A 140 -8.43 0.62 -70.32
C TYR A 140 -9.14 0.66 -68.97
N LEU A 141 -10.33 1.26 -68.94
CA LEU A 141 -11.13 1.42 -67.72
C LEU A 141 -12.46 0.70 -67.88
N GLU A 142 -12.95 0.10 -66.80
CA GLU A 142 -14.37 -0.24 -66.66
C GLU A 142 -14.99 0.83 -65.76
N LEU A 143 -16.00 1.52 -66.29
CA LEU A 143 -16.64 2.68 -65.68
C LEU A 143 -18.07 2.33 -65.31
N ALA A 144 -18.50 2.75 -64.13
CA ALA A 144 -19.89 2.65 -63.69
C ALA A 144 -20.41 4.02 -63.19
N GLU A 145 -21.72 4.19 -63.20
CA GLU A 145 -22.41 5.16 -62.36
C GLU A 145 -23.23 4.38 -61.33
N ARG A 146 -23.19 4.80 -60.06
CA ARG A 146 -23.97 4.20 -58.98
C ARG A 146 -24.87 5.23 -58.30
N ASP A 147 -26.01 4.79 -57.82
CA ASP A 147 -26.83 5.57 -56.90
C ASP A 147 -26.23 5.58 -55.47
N PRO A 148 -26.75 6.41 -54.55
CA PRO A 148 -26.33 6.42 -53.14
C PRO A 148 -26.54 5.10 -52.39
N GLN A 149 -27.28 4.15 -52.96
CA GLN A 149 -27.56 2.82 -52.42
C GLN A 149 -26.58 1.76 -52.97
N GLY A 150 -25.71 2.13 -53.93
CA GLY A 150 -24.69 1.27 -54.53
C GLY A 150 -25.14 0.51 -55.79
N GLN A 151 -26.39 0.67 -56.22
CA GLN A 151 -26.93 0.05 -57.42
C GLN A 151 -26.34 0.71 -58.67
N VAL A 152 -25.88 -0.09 -59.62
CA VAL A 152 -25.32 0.40 -60.88
C VAL A 152 -26.45 0.94 -61.77
N LEU A 153 -26.39 2.22 -62.09
CA LEU A 153 -27.32 2.93 -62.98
C LEU A 153 -26.88 2.83 -64.45
N ALA A 154 -25.57 2.91 -64.70
CA ALA A 154 -24.97 2.82 -66.02
C ALA A 154 -23.59 2.15 -65.95
N GLN A 155 -23.16 1.51 -67.04
CA GLN A 155 -21.81 0.94 -67.18
C GLN A 155 -21.27 1.16 -68.59
N ALA A 156 -19.99 1.49 -68.72
CA ALA A 156 -19.31 1.71 -70.00
C ALA A 156 -17.83 1.30 -69.95
N ARG A 157 -17.23 1.00 -71.10
CA ARG A 157 -15.78 0.81 -71.23
C ARG A 157 -15.11 2.15 -71.53
N GLY A 158 -14.23 2.61 -70.66
CA GLY A 158 -13.38 3.78 -70.86
C GLY A 158 -12.05 3.43 -71.53
N MET A 159 -11.46 4.38 -72.26
CA MET A 159 -10.11 4.25 -72.81
C MET A 159 -9.39 5.60 -72.83
N VAL A 160 -8.16 5.62 -72.29
CA VAL A 160 -7.22 6.74 -72.41
C VAL A 160 -6.13 6.31 -73.40
N TRP A 161 -5.96 7.06 -74.49
CA TRP A 161 -4.89 6.83 -75.47
C TRP A 161 -3.52 7.15 -74.85
N ALA A 162 -2.46 6.44 -75.27
CA ALA A 162 -1.15 6.51 -74.63
C ALA A 162 -0.55 7.93 -74.55
N ASP A 163 -0.69 8.73 -75.61
CA ASP A 163 -0.29 10.14 -75.65
C ASP A 163 -1.03 11.00 -74.61
N THR A 164 -2.35 10.81 -74.47
CA THR A 164 -3.15 11.45 -73.41
C THR A 164 -2.72 10.96 -72.03
N ALA A 165 -2.55 9.64 -71.85
CA ALA A 165 -2.21 9.02 -70.57
C ALA A 165 -0.86 9.53 -70.02
N GLN A 166 0.15 9.71 -70.88
CA GLN A 166 1.46 10.25 -70.51
C GLN A 166 1.41 11.69 -69.99
N ARG A 167 0.42 12.50 -70.40
CA ARG A 167 0.19 13.86 -69.83
C ARG A 167 -0.73 13.84 -68.62
N LEU A 168 -1.76 13.00 -68.68
CA LEU A 168 -2.92 13.03 -67.77
C LEU A 168 -2.62 12.31 -66.45
N LEU A 169 -1.99 11.13 -66.48
CA LEU A 169 -1.69 10.37 -65.26
C LEU A 169 -0.71 11.12 -64.33
N PRO A 170 0.43 11.66 -64.80
CA PRO A 170 1.36 12.36 -63.90
C PRO A 170 0.77 13.65 -63.34
N ARG A 171 -0.09 14.35 -64.09
CA ARG A 171 -0.82 15.54 -63.60
C ARG A 171 -1.83 15.17 -62.52
N PHE A 172 -2.56 14.06 -62.68
CA PHE A 172 -3.47 13.55 -61.65
C PHE A 172 -2.70 13.13 -60.38
N GLU A 173 -1.63 12.34 -60.53
CA GLU A 173 -0.77 11.88 -59.44
C GLU A 173 -0.10 13.03 -58.68
N GLN A 174 0.33 14.09 -59.38
CA GLN A 174 0.91 15.28 -58.73
C GLN A 174 -0.12 16.17 -58.02
N ALA A 175 -1.34 16.29 -58.56
CA ALA A 175 -2.39 17.13 -57.99
C ALA A 175 -3.09 16.46 -56.78
N THR A 176 -3.24 15.13 -56.80
CA THR A 176 -4.04 14.39 -55.81
C THR A 176 -3.23 13.44 -54.93
N GLY A 177 -1.96 13.18 -55.28
CA GLY A 177 -1.18 12.06 -54.72
C GLY A 177 -1.62 10.68 -55.24
N MET A 178 -2.66 10.60 -56.08
CA MET A 178 -3.31 9.34 -56.45
C MET A 178 -2.97 8.83 -57.85
N VAL A 179 -2.74 7.53 -57.95
CA VAL A 179 -2.66 6.77 -59.21
C VAL A 179 -4.08 6.50 -59.72
N MET A 180 -4.31 6.45 -61.03
CA MET A 180 -5.62 6.04 -61.56
C MET A 180 -5.88 4.54 -61.31
N GLY A 181 -6.88 4.22 -60.50
CA GLY A 181 -7.21 2.86 -60.10
C GLY A 181 -8.70 2.66 -59.73
N ALA A 182 -9.06 1.43 -59.36
CA ALA A 182 -10.41 1.08 -58.96
C ALA A 182 -10.89 1.82 -57.70
N GLY A 183 -12.21 1.98 -57.54
CA GLY A 183 -12.86 2.66 -56.42
C GLY A 183 -12.84 4.19 -56.47
N LEU A 184 -12.13 4.80 -57.42
CA LEU A 184 -12.09 6.26 -57.57
C LEU A 184 -13.32 6.77 -58.33
N LYS A 185 -14.00 7.76 -57.76
CA LYS A 185 -14.94 8.61 -58.52
C LYS A 185 -14.16 9.73 -59.20
N LEU A 186 -14.27 9.80 -60.52
CA LEU A 186 -13.63 10.79 -61.36
C LEU A 186 -14.68 11.61 -62.10
N LEU A 187 -14.38 12.89 -62.34
CA LEU A 187 -15.05 13.69 -63.35
C LEU A 187 -14.14 13.72 -64.58
N VAL A 188 -14.53 13.01 -65.65
CA VAL A 188 -13.71 12.81 -66.85
C VAL A 188 -14.31 13.55 -68.04
N ARG A 189 -13.46 14.15 -68.88
CA ARG A 189 -13.90 14.71 -70.15
C ARG A 189 -13.84 13.61 -71.21
N ALA A 190 -15.00 13.04 -71.53
CA ALA A 190 -15.11 11.86 -72.37
C ALA A 190 -16.00 12.09 -73.60
N ARG A 191 -15.68 11.41 -74.71
CA ARG A 191 -16.56 11.31 -75.89
C ARG A 191 -16.87 9.85 -76.23
N PRO A 192 -18.12 9.52 -76.59
CA PRO A 192 -18.45 8.20 -77.07
C PRO A 192 -17.79 7.92 -78.43
N GLN A 193 -17.26 6.71 -78.59
CA GLN A 193 -16.76 6.15 -79.84
C GLN A 193 -17.37 4.77 -80.02
N VAL A 194 -17.99 4.51 -81.17
CA VAL A 194 -18.48 3.17 -81.53
C VAL A 194 -17.48 2.52 -82.48
N HIS A 195 -17.04 1.31 -82.15
CA HIS A 195 -16.17 0.50 -83.00
C HIS A 195 -16.91 -0.77 -83.43
N GLY A 196 -16.91 -1.07 -84.73
CA GLY A 196 -17.71 -2.16 -85.31
C GLY A 196 -17.45 -3.56 -84.73
N LEU A 197 -16.26 -3.81 -84.16
CA LEU A 197 -15.90 -5.08 -83.51
C LEU A 197 -15.98 -5.05 -81.96
N TYR A 198 -16.03 -3.88 -81.33
CA TYR A 198 -15.88 -3.75 -79.87
C TYR A 198 -17.03 -3.02 -79.17
N GLY A 199 -18.01 -2.51 -79.92
CA GLY A 199 -19.17 -1.80 -79.40
C GLY A 199 -18.86 -0.34 -79.05
N LEU A 200 -19.63 0.20 -78.09
CA LEU A 200 -19.47 1.55 -77.56
C LEU A 200 -18.36 1.59 -76.50
N SER A 201 -17.46 2.58 -76.61
CA SER A 201 -16.52 2.97 -75.56
C SER A 201 -16.52 4.48 -75.36
N LEU A 202 -15.98 4.93 -74.22
CA LEU A 202 -15.77 6.33 -73.88
C LEU A 202 -14.28 6.65 -74.00
N VAL A 203 -13.90 7.44 -75.00
CA VAL A 203 -12.54 7.98 -75.12
C VAL A 203 -12.40 9.15 -74.15
N ILE A 204 -11.50 9.02 -73.19
CA ILE A 204 -11.22 10.03 -72.17
C ILE A 204 -10.06 10.90 -72.64
N GLU A 205 -10.26 12.21 -72.62
CA GLU A 205 -9.33 13.22 -73.13
C GLU A 205 -8.69 14.07 -72.03
N ASP A 206 -9.40 14.26 -70.92
CA ASP A 206 -8.96 15.03 -69.75
C ASP A 206 -9.68 14.51 -68.49
N LEU A 207 -9.22 14.92 -67.30
CA LEU A 207 -9.96 14.73 -66.06
C LEU A 207 -9.85 15.94 -65.13
N ASP A 208 -10.73 16.00 -64.14
CA ASP A 208 -10.71 16.97 -63.06
C ASP A 208 -10.16 16.32 -61.77
N PRO A 209 -8.94 16.69 -61.32
CA PRO A 209 -8.38 16.22 -60.07
C PRO A 209 -9.11 16.80 -58.84
N ASP A 210 -9.66 18.02 -58.95
CA ASP A 210 -10.24 18.75 -57.83
C ASP A 210 -11.60 18.15 -57.43
N TYR A 211 -12.38 17.69 -58.41
CA TYR A 211 -13.57 16.87 -58.15
C TYR A 211 -13.23 15.58 -57.38
N SER A 212 -12.15 14.92 -57.77
CA SER A 212 -11.73 13.62 -57.22
C SER A 212 -11.24 13.75 -55.77
N LEU A 213 -10.51 14.83 -55.48
CA LEU A 213 -10.13 15.23 -54.12
C LEU A 213 -11.38 15.64 -53.29
N GLY A 214 -12.30 16.39 -53.91
CA GLY A 214 -13.52 16.88 -53.28
C GLY A 214 -14.48 15.78 -52.80
N ASP A 215 -14.66 14.69 -53.55
CA ASP A 215 -15.48 13.54 -53.14
C ASP A 215 -14.87 12.81 -51.92
N LEU A 216 -13.55 12.61 -51.91
CA LEU A 216 -12.84 11.97 -50.80
C LEU A 216 -12.88 12.84 -49.53
N GLU A 217 -12.70 14.15 -49.65
CA GLU A 217 -12.89 15.06 -48.53
C GLU A 217 -14.34 15.11 -48.04
N ALA A 218 -15.32 15.09 -48.94
CA ALA A 218 -16.73 15.06 -48.59
C ALA A 218 -17.08 13.79 -47.81
N ARG A 219 -16.62 12.62 -48.27
CA ARG A 219 -16.76 11.34 -47.56
C ARG A 219 -16.09 11.37 -46.18
N LYS A 220 -14.88 11.94 -46.05
CA LYS A 220 -14.23 12.09 -44.73
C LYS A 220 -15.00 13.06 -43.82
N ARG A 221 -15.55 14.15 -44.36
CA ARG A 221 -16.42 15.10 -43.63
C ARG A 221 -17.73 14.44 -43.17
N GLU A 222 -18.35 13.60 -43.99
CA GLU A 222 -19.57 12.86 -43.66
C GLU A 222 -19.32 11.86 -42.52
N ILE A 223 -18.26 11.04 -42.61
CA ILE A 223 -17.88 10.09 -41.55
C ILE A 223 -17.62 10.84 -40.24
N ARG A 224 -16.86 11.95 -40.28
CA ARG A 224 -16.63 12.83 -39.12
C ARG A 224 -17.95 13.32 -38.51
N GLN A 225 -18.87 13.86 -39.32
CA GLN A 225 -20.18 14.33 -38.84
C GLN A 225 -21.05 13.20 -38.27
N GLN A 226 -20.95 11.98 -38.81
CA GLN A 226 -21.71 10.83 -38.32
C GLN A 226 -21.19 10.36 -36.95
N LEU A 227 -19.86 10.21 -36.81
CA LEU A 227 -19.21 9.86 -35.54
C LEU A 227 -19.38 10.93 -34.45
N GLN A 228 -19.49 12.20 -34.85
CA GLN A 228 -19.81 13.30 -33.94
C GLN A 228 -21.28 13.23 -33.47
N ARG A 229 -22.23 12.96 -34.37
CA ARG A 229 -23.65 12.74 -34.02
C ARG A 229 -23.85 11.51 -33.12
N GLU A 230 -22.97 10.51 -33.22
CA GLU A 230 -22.96 9.32 -32.36
C GLU A 230 -22.17 9.50 -31.04
N GLY A 231 -21.52 10.65 -30.82
CA GLY A 231 -20.66 10.90 -29.64
C GLY A 231 -19.35 10.09 -29.59
N LEU A 232 -19.11 9.26 -30.61
CA LEU A 232 -17.96 8.37 -30.76
C LEU A 232 -16.66 9.09 -31.17
N TRP A 233 -16.77 10.27 -31.79
CA TRP A 233 -15.64 11.03 -32.34
C TRP A 233 -14.41 11.16 -31.44
N ASP A 234 -14.60 11.42 -30.14
CA ASP A 234 -13.53 11.56 -29.15
C ASP A 234 -13.42 10.36 -28.18
N ALA A 235 -14.12 9.25 -28.43
CA ALA A 235 -14.18 8.12 -27.49
C ALA A 235 -12.80 7.57 -27.12
N GLN A 236 -11.95 7.34 -28.12
CA GLN A 236 -10.56 6.91 -27.96
C GLN A 236 -9.67 7.95 -27.26
N ARG A 237 -9.85 9.26 -27.55
CA ARG A 237 -9.15 10.35 -26.85
C ARG A 237 -9.58 10.54 -25.39
N ARG A 238 -10.76 10.03 -25.01
CA ARG A 238 -11.24 10.02 -23.61
C ARG A 238 -10.73 8.82 -22.80
N LEU A 239 -10.12 7.81 -23.43
CA LEU A 239 -9.40 6.75 -22.71
C LEU A 239 -8.17 7.34 -22.01
N ALA A 240 -7.81 6.79 -20.86
CA ALA A 240 -6.57 7.19 -20.18
C ALA A 240 -5.35 6.74 -21.02
N PRO A 241 -4.33 7.59 -21.21
CA PRO A 241 -3.11 7.20 -21.91
C PRO A 241 -2.38 6.10 -21.12
N PRO A 242 -1.75 5.11 -21.78
CA PRO A 242 -1.01 4.05 -21.11
C PRO A 242 0.13 4.64 -20.25
N TRP A 243 0.16 4.27 -18.97
CA TRP A 243 1.20 4.75 -18.04
C TRP A 243 2.59 4.24 -18.46
N ASP A 244 2.66 2.97 -18.86
CA ASP A 244 3.80 2.32 -19.49
C ASP A 244 3.29 1.24 -20.48
N PHE A 245 4.18 0.55 -21.19
CA PHE A 245 3.82 -0.49 -22.17
C PHE A 245 4.44 -1.84 -21.81
N THR A 246 3.60 -2.83 -21.49
CA THR A 246 3.99 -4.22 -21.17
C THR A 246 3.59 -5.19 -22.29
N LYS A 247 2.41 -4.99 -22.90
CA LYS A 247 1.91 -5.83 -23.99
C LYS A 247 1.04 -5.06 -24.99
N VAL A 248 1.45 -5.04 -26.26
CA VAL A 248 0.85 -4.27 -27.36
C VAL A 248 0.35 -5.19 -28.47
N LEU A 249 -0.81 -4.89 -29.07
CA LEU A 249 -1.29 -5.53 -30.30
C LEU A 249 -0.78 -4.74 -31.49
N VAL A 250 -0.31 -5.41 -32.54
CA VAL A 250 0.18 -4.78 -33.78
C VAL A 250 -0.59 -5.35 -34.97
N VAL A 251 -1.39 -4.51 -35.62
CA VAL A 251 -2.11 -4.86 -36.85
C VAL A 251 -1.39 -4.22 -38.03
N ALA A 252 -0.85 -5.05 -38.93
CA ALA A 252 0.02 -4.60 -40.02
C ALA A 252 -0.11 -5.50 -41.27
N PRO A 253 0.10 -4.98 -42.50
CA PRO A 253 0.16 -5.81 -43.69
C PRO A 253 1.34 -6.78 -43.64
N GLU A 254 1.14 -7.99 -44.13
CA GLU A 254 2.21 -8.98 -44.31
C GLU A 254 3.28 -8.41 -45.26
N GLY A 255 4.54 -8.46 -44.85
CA GLY A 255 5.67 -7.94 -45.64
C GLY A 255 5.78 -6.41 -45.80
N ALA A 256 4.98 -5.61 -45.07
CA ALA A 256 5.01 -4.15 -45.20
C ALA A 256 6.41 -3.56 -44.92
N ALA A 257 6.92 -2.65 -45.77
CA ALA A 257 8.30 -2.17 -45.69
C ALA A 257 8.61 -1.48 -44.35
N GLY A 258 7.70 -0.63 -43.86
CA GLY A 258 7.80 0.04 -42.56
C GLY A 258 7.57 -0.86 -41.33
N LEU A 259 7.12 -2.11 -41.50
CA LEU A 259 7.07 -3.09 -40.41
C LEU A 259 8.48 -3.49 -39.97
N GLY A 260 9.47 -3.47 -40.88
CA GLY A 260 10.87 -3.77 -40.57
C GLY A 260 11.45 -2.83 -39.51
N ASP A 261 11.28 -1.51 -39.70
CA ASP A 261 11.75 -0.49 -38.75
C ASP A 261 11.03 -0.58 -37.40
N PHE A 262 9.69 -0.73 -37.42
CA PHE A 262 8.90 -0.92 -36.20
C PHE A 262 9.41 -2.13 -35.41
N ARG A 263 9.53 -3.26 -36.11
CA ARG A 263 9.92 -4.54 -35.53
C ARG A 263 11.37 -4.53 -35.03
N ALA A 264 12.28 -3.82 -35.70
CA ALA A 264 13.66 -3.70 -35.27
C ALA A 264 13.83 -2.99 -33.90
N GLU A 265 12.85 -2.21 -33.44
CA GLU A 265 12.81 -1.63 -32.08
C GLU A 265 11.92 -2.46 -31.13
N ALA A 266 10.77 -2.95 -31.60
CA ALA A 266 9.86 -3.81 -30.83
C ALA A 266 10.52 -5.13 -30.40
N ASP A 267 11.25 -5.80 -31.29
CA ASP A 267 11.98 -7.05 -30.99
C ASP A 267 13.14 -6.79 -30.00
N ARG A 268 13.69 -5.57 -29.94
CA ARG A 268 14.67 -5.16 -28.90
C ARG A 268 14.03 -4.97 -27.53
N LEU A 269 12.82 -4.42 -27.46
CA LEU A 269 12.04 -4.35 -26.22
C LEU A 269 11.61 -5.74 -25.73
N ALA A 270 11.22 -6.62 -26.65
CA ALA A 270 10.81 -8.00 -26.35
C ALA A 270 11.99 -8.86 -25.88
N ALA A 271 13.15 -8.77 -26.55
CA ALA A 271 14.37 -9.47 -26.15
C ALA A 271 14.92 -8.98 -24.79
N ALA A 272 14.65 -7.74 -24.40
CA ALA A 272 14.95 -7.21 -23.08
C ALA A 272 13.91 -7.58 -22.01
N GLY A 273 12.82 -8.27 -22.37
CA GLY A 273 11.73 -8.63 -21.46
C GLY A 273 10.87 -7.44 -20.99
N VAL A 274 10.92 -6.31 -21.72
CA VAL A 274 10.28 -5.05 -21.31
C VAL A 274 8.85 -4.93 -21.84
N CYS A 275 8.64 -5.20 -23.13
CA CYS A 275 7.31 -5.13 -23.75
C CYS A 275 7.15 -6.25 -24.80
N HIS A 276 6.00 -6.92 -24.79
CA HIS A 276 5.66 -7.98 -25.74
C HIS A 276 4.72 -7.47 -26.84
N PHE A 277 4.91 -7.92 -28.08
CA PHE A 277 4.14 -7.47 -29.24
C PHE A 277 3.45 -8.67 -29.90
N ASP A 278 2.12 -8.73 -29.78
CA ASP A 278 1.31 -9.69 -30.56
C ASP A 278 1.11 -9.11 -31.95
N TYR A 279 1.57 -9.79 -33.00
CA TYR A 279 1.38 -9.36 -34.39
C TYR A 279 0.21 -10.10 -35.03
N VAL A 280 -0.69 -9.37 -35.69
CA VAL A 280 -1.77 -9.94 -36.52
C VAL A 280 -1.78 -9.24 -37.87
N HIS A 281 -2.06 -10.00 -38.93
CA HIS A 281 -1.97 -9.52 -40.31
C HIS A 281 -3.34 -9.25 -40.92
N SER A 282 -3.42 -8.12 -41.63
CA SER A 282 -4.60 -7.67 -42.39
C SER A 282 -4.12 -6.84 -43.57
N ARG A 283 -4.86 -6.85 -44.68
CA ARG A 283 -4.66 -5.93 -45.80
C ARG A 283 -5.10 -4.51 -45.40
N PHE A 284 -4.33 -3.51 -45.82
CA PHE A 284 -4.60 -2.07 -45.63
C PHE A 284 -4.76 -1.34 -46.99
N GLN A 285 -5.10 -2.08 -48.06
CA GLN A 285 -5.22 -1.55 -49.42
C GLN A 285 -6.17 -2.41 -50.25
N GLY A 286 -6.91 -1.77 -51.16
CA GLY A 286 -7.91 -2.40 -52.01
C GLY A 286 -9.27 -2.62 -51.35
N GLU A 287 -10.23 -3.07 -52.15
CA GLU A 287 -11.60 -3.32 -51.73
C GLU A 287 -11.67 -4.39 -50.62
N GLY A 288 -12.52 -4.15 -49.62
CA GLY A 288 -12.68 -5.02 -48.45
C GLY A 288 -11.65 -4.85 -47.33
N ALA A 289 -10.55 -4.10 -47.53
CA ALA A 289 -9.49 -3.92 -46.52
C ALA A 289 -10.03 -3.43 -45.16
N ALA A 290 -10.97 -2.49 -45.15
CA ALA A 290 -11.56 -1.98 -43.91
C ALA A 290 -12.33 -3.05 -43.12
N ALA A 291 -13.08 -3.91 -43.80
CA ALA A 291 -13.83 -5.00 -43.17
C ALA A 291 -12.91 -6.11 -42.63
N GLU A 292 -11.79 -6.37 -43.31
CA GLU A 292 -10.77 -7.31 -42.84
C GLU A 292 -10.10 -6.84 -41.54
N ILE A 293 -9.75 -5.55 -41.46
CA ILE A 293 -9.18 -4.94 -40.23
C ILE A 293 -10.17 -5.03 -39.07
N VAL A 294 -11.47 -4.77 -39.29
CA VAL A 294 -12.52 -4.95 -38.26
C VAL A 294 -12.60 -6.39 -37.79
N ALA A 295 -12.70 -7.35 -38.72
CA ALA A 295 -12.79 -8.77 -38.39
C ALA A 295 -11.57 -9.27 -37.60
N VAL A 296 -10.36 -8.82 -37.97
CA VAL A 296 -9.10 -9.12 -37.27
C VAL A 296 -9.08 -8.54 -35.85
N LEU A 297 -9.53 -7.30 -35.65
CA LEU A 297 -9.60 -6.66 -34.34
C LEU A 297 -10.63 -7.33 -33.42
N GLU A 298 -11.81 -7.65 -33.96
CA GLU A 298 -12.87 -8.33 -33.22
C GLU A 298 -12.49 -9.77 -32.82
N ASP A 299 -11.88 -10.53 -33.72
CA ASP A 299 -11.41 -11.89 -33.44
C ASP A 299 -10.29 -11.91 -32.39
N ALA A 300 -9.31 -11.00 -32.52
CA ALA A 300 -8.24 -10.85 -31.53
C ALA A 300 -8.82 -10.51 -30.14
N LEU A 301 -9.71 -9.52 -30.04
CA LEU A 301 -10.34 -9.11 -28.78
C LEU A 301 -11.20 -10.24 -28.18
N ARG A 302 -11.95 -10.96 -29.02
CA ARG A 302 -12.80 -12.10 -28.64
C ARG A 302 -12.00 -13.24 -28.03
N ARG A 303 -10.94 -13.69 -28.71
CA ARG A 303 -10.01 -14.72 -28.18
C ARG A 303 -9.41 -14.28 -26.86
N ARG A 304 -8.87 -13.06 -26.80
CA ARG A 304 -8.26 -12.49 -25.58
C ARG A 304 -9.20 -12.52 -24.37
N THR A 305 -10.49 -12.26 -24.62
CA THR A 305 -11.55 -12.26 -23.60
C THR A 305 -11.94 -13.69 -23.19
N GLN A 306 -11.98 -14.63 -24.14
CA GLN A 306 -12.25 -16.05 -23.90
C GLN A 306 -11.13 -16.74 -23.12
N ASP A 307 -9.87 -16.37 -23.39
CA ASP A 307 -8.68 -16.87 -22.68
C ASP A 307 -8.58 -16.33 -21.22
N GLY A 308 -9.45 -15.37 -20.84
CA GLY A 308 -9.39 -14.69 -19.54
C GLY A 308 -8.15 -13.81 -19.36
N ALA A 309 -7.41 -13.54 -20.43
CA ALA A 309 -6.14 -12.84 -20.40
C ALA A 309 -6.33 -11.31 -20.35
N PRO A 310 -5.46 -10.55 -19.65
CA PRO A 310 -5.54 -9.10 -19.60
C PRO A 310 -5.42 -8.51 -21.02
N LEU A 311 -6.20 -7.47 -21.30
CA LEU A 311 -6.14 -6.73 -22.56
C LEU A 311 -4.74 -6.13 -22.82
N TRP A 312 -4.51 -5.65 -24.03
CA TRP A 312 -3.30 -4.91 -24.36
C TRP A 312 -3.31 -3.51 -23.73
N ASP A 313 -2.13 -2.95 -23.47
CA ASP A 313 -1.98 -1.57 -23.04
C ASP A 313 -2.30 -0.59 -24.19
N ALA A 314 -2.01 -0.99 -25.43
CA ALA A 314 -2.36 -0.27 -26.65
C ALA A 314 -2.51 -1.20 -27.87
N ILE A 315 -3.19 -0.70 -28.90
CA ILE A 315 -3.29 -1.34 -30.23
C ILE A 315 -2.62 -0.41 -31.25
N ALA A 316 -1.56 -0.87 -31.91
CA ALA A 316 -0.87 -0.18 -32.98
C ALA A 316 -1.42 -0.64 -34.36
N LEU A 317 -2.16 0.22 -35.05
CA LEU A 317 -2.48 0.02 -36.47
C LEU A 317 -1.41 0.73 -37.31
N ILE A 318 -0.58 -0.04 -38.02
CA ILE A 318 0.59 0.49 -38.74
C ILE A 318 0.62 0.06 -40.21
N ARG A 319 0.97 0.99 -41.09
CA ARG A 319 1.08 0.74 -42.53
C ARG A 319 2.45 1.19 -43.06
N GLY A 320 3.18 0.25 -43.65
CA GLY A 320 4.57 0.45 -44.06
C GLY A 320 4.75 0.70 -45.56
N GLY A 321 4.37 1.88 -46.04
CA GLY A 321 4.52 2.28 -47.44
C GLY A 321 3.37 1.85 -48.36
N GLY A 322 3.37 2.39 -49.59
CA GLY A 322 2.33 2.22 -50.62
C GLY A 322 1.85 3.57 -51.16
N ALA A 323 0.77 3.58 -51.95
CA ALA A 323 0.24 4.80 -52.56
C ALA A 323 -0.75 5.53 -51.62
N VAL A 324 -1.04 6.79 -51.94
CA VAL A 324 -2.05 7.60 -51.23
C VAL A 324 -3.45 7.03 -51.45
N ASN A 325 -3.74 6.49 -52.65
CA ASN A 325 -4.96 5.73 -52.99
C ASN A 325 -5.40 4.77 -51.89
N ASP A 326 -4.45 4.04 -51.35
CA ASP A 326 -4.72 2.91 -50.48
C ASP A 326 -5.32 3.36 -49.14
N LEU A 327 -5.05 4.62 -48.74
CA LEU A 327 -5.65 5.27 -47.58
C LEU A 327 -7.13 5.61 -47.80
N ALA A 328 -7.59 5.75 -49.06
CA ALA A 328 -9.01 6.01 -49.35
C ALA A 328 -9.90 4.84 -48.92
N TRP A 329 -9.41 3.60 -49.04
CA TRP A 329 -10.10 2.39 -48.57
C TRP A 329 -10.20 2.31 -47.03
N LEU A 330 -9.40 3.10 -46.31
CA LEU A 330 -9.42 3.21 -44.84
C LEU A 330 -10.34 4.36 -44.36
N ASN A 331 -10.84 5.20 -45.27
CA ASN A 331 -11.88 6.20 -44.98
C ASN A 331 -13.27 5.54 -45.01
N ASP A 332 -13.47 4.63 -44.05
CA ASP A 332 -14.70 3.87 -43.85
C ASP A 332 -15.35 4.12 -42.48
N LEU A 333 -16.69 4.12 -42.47
CA LEU A 333 -17.50 4.42 -41.29
C LEU A 333 -17.57 3.24 -40.31
N ALA A 334 -17.61 1.99 -40.79
CA ALA A 334 -17.68 0.82 -39.92
C ALA A 334 -16.35 0.59 -39.20
N LEU A 335 -15.23 0.72 -39.92
CA LEU A 335 -13.89 0.66 -39.33
C LEU A 335 -13.66 1.79 -38.31
N ALA A 336 -14.04 3.04 -38.64
CA ALA A 336 -13.87 4.15 -37.70
C ALA A 336 -14.76 3.99 -36.45
N ARG A 337 -16.00 3.52 -36.58
CA ARG A 337 -16.86 3.17 -35.44
C ARG A 337 -16.25 2.07 -34.57
N CYS A 338 -15.72 1.01 -35.19
CA CYS A 338 -15.05 -0.09 -34.49
C CYS A 338 -13.90 0.44 -33.62
N LEU A 339 -12.98 1.23 -34.20
CA LEU A 339 -11.87 1.85 -33.45
C LEU A 339 -12.35 2.71 -32.28
N CYS A 340 -13.39 3.54 -32.48
CA CYS A 340 -13.99 4.36 -31.43
C CYS A 340 -14.62 3.54 -30.28
N GLN A 341 -15.00 2.28 -30.51
CA GLN A 341 -15.67 1.41 -29.53
C GLN A 341 -14.69 0.46 -28.80
N LEU A 342 -13.44 0.34 -29.26
CA LEU A 342 -12.43 -0.48 -28.57
C LEU A 342 -12.11 0.08 -27.17
N PRO A 343 -12.05 -0.76 -26.12
CA PRO A 343 -11.73 -0.33 -24.75
C PRO A 343 -10.23 -0.06 -24.51
N VAL A 344 -9.39 -0.27 -25.53
CA VAL A 344 -7.92 -0.13 -25.48
C VAL A 344 -7.50 1.09 -26.32
N PRO A 345 -6.55 1.92 -25.84
CA PRO A 345 -5.98 3.03 -26.62
C PRO A 345 -5.41 2.61 -27.98
N VAL A 346 -5.94 3.19 -29.05
CA VAL A 346 -5.53 2.95 -30.44
C VAL A 346 -4.50 3.98 -30.90
N PHE A 347 -3.36 3.50 -31.36
CA PHE A 347 -2.22 4.25 -31.86
C PHE A 347 -2.10 4.01 -33.37
N THR A 348 -2.16 5.05 -34.21
CA THR A 348 -2.01 4.90 -35.67
C THR A 348 -0.64 5.31 -36.17
N GLY A 349 -0.12 4.55 -37.15
CA GLY A 349 1.07 4.85 -37.93
C GLY A 349 0.82 4.51 -39.40
N ILE A 350 -0.20 5.13 -40.00
CA ILE A 350 -0.80 4.71 -41.27
C ILE A 350 -0.51 5.73 -42.40
N GLY A 351 -0.90 6.99 -42.19
CA GLY A 351 -0.65 8.09 -43.14
C GLY A 351 0.66 8.83 -42.87
N HIS A 352 1.13 9.60 -43.86
CA HIS A 352 2.21 10.57 -43.65
C HIS A 352 1.62 11.95 -43.28
N GLU A 353 2.47 12.92 -42.93
CA GLU A 353 2.09 14.23 -42.38
C GLU A 353 1.00 14.98 -43.18
N ARG A 354 0.92 14.79 -44.50
CA ARG A 354 -0.10 15.42 -45.38
C ARG A 354 -1.34 14.55 -45.62
N ASP A 355 -1.24 13.23 -45.48
CA ASP A 355 -2.24 12.26 -45.91
C ASP A 355 -2.98 11.62 -44.72
N ARG A 356 -3.56 12.43 -43.83
CA ARG A 356 -4.26 11.90 -42.65
C ARG A 356 -5.59 11.25 -43.04
N CYS A 357 -5.72 9.95 -42.79
CA CYS A 357 -6.98 9.22 -42.97
C CYS A 357 -7.93 9.46 -41.77
N VAL A 358 -9.20 9.07 -41.89
CA VAL A 358 -10.16 9.25 -40.79
C VAL A 358 -9.76 8.52 -39.51
N LEU A 359 -9.00 7.43 -39.61
CA LEU A 359 -8.50 6.67 -38.46
C LEU A 359 -7.51 7.51 -37.63
N ASP A 360 -6.64 8.28 -38.28
CA ASP A 360 -5.70 9.21 -37.62
C ASP A 360 -6.43 10.39 -36.94
N GLU A 361 -7.67 10.69 -37.35
CA GLU A 361 -8.51 11.72 -36.74
C GLU A 361 -9.36 11.20 -35.57
N VAL A 362 -9.52 9.87 -35.39
CA VAL A 362 -10.26 9.26 -34.26
C VAL A 362 -9.38 8.48 -33.28
N ALA A 363 -8.14 8.17 -33.63
CA ALA A 363 -7.18 7.50 -32.77
C ALA A 363 -6.95 8.23 -31.43
N HIS A 364 -6.46 7.47 -30.43
CA HIS A 364 -5.98 8.04 -29.18
C HIS A 364 -4.71 8.87 -29.41
N LEU A 365 -3.77 8.34 -30.20
CA LEU A 365 -2.60 9.06 -30.73
C LEU A 365 -2.31 8.64 -32.18
N ALA A 366 -1.89 9.60 -33.01
CA ALA A 366 -1.56 9.37 -34.42
C ALA A 366 -0.12 9.85 -34.71
N PHE A 367 0.63 9.04 -35.47
CA PHE A 367 2.04 9.24 -35.79
C PHE A 367 2.27 9.11 -37.30
N ASP A 368 3.17 9.91 -37.87
CA ASP A 368 3.33 10.02 -39.33
C ASP A 368 4.11 8.86 -39.99
N THR A 369 4.58 7.88 -39.20
CA THR A 369 5.19 6.61 -39.67
C THR A 369 5.03 5.49 -38.63
N PRO A 370 5.07 4.20 -39.03
CA PRO A 370 5.17 3.07 -38.10
C PRO A 370 6.34 3.22 -37.10
N SER A 371 7.53 3.61 -37.59
CA SER A 371 8.73 3.77 -36.76
C SER A 371 8.55 4.82 -35.66
N LYS A 372 7.76 5.88 -35.90
CA LYS A 372 7.40 6.88 -34.88
C LYS A 372 6.50 6.31 -33.77
N VAL A 373 5.61 5.36 -34.07
CA VAL A 373 4.73 4.72 -33.06
C VAL A 373 5.55 3.99 -31.99
N VAL A 374 6.45 3.10 -32.40
CA VAL A 374 7.29 2.34 -31.46
C VAL A 374 8.29 3.24 -30.73
N LEU A 375 8.84 4.28 -31.39
CA LEU A 375 9.69 5.26 -30.72
C LEU A 375 8.94 6.07 -29.65
N GLY A 376 7.65 6.36 -29.85
CA GLY A 376 6.78 6.93 -28.83
C GLY A 376 6.63 6.02 -27.60
N MET A 377 6.40 4.72 -27.83
CA MET A 377 6.34 3.70 -26.76
C MET A 377 7.66 3.59 -26.01
N VAL A 378 8.79 3.52 -26.72
CA VAL A 378 10.15 3.53 -26.14
C VAL A 378 10.39 4.78 -25.30
N GLN A 379 9.91 5.95 -25.71
CA GLN A 379 10.10 7.19 -24.98
C GLN A 379 9.28 7.24 -23.67
N GLN A 380 8.06 6.70 -23.65
CA GLN A 380 7.28 6.52 -22.42
C GLN A 380 8.00 5.58 -21.45
N ILE A 381 8.41 4.39 -21.91
CA ILE A 381 9.17 3.40 -21.13
C ILE A 381 10.43 4.06 -20.51
N ARG A 382 11.19 4.82 -21.32
CA ARG A 382 12.40 5.53 -20.86
C ARG A 382 12.09 6.59 -19.81
N LEU A 383 10.97 7.32 -19.94
CA LEU A 383 10.52 8.30 -18.96
C LEU A 383 10.20 7.63 -17.61
N ARG A 384 9.41 6.55 -17.62
CA ARG A 384 9.06 5.79 -16.39
C ARG A 384 10.31 5.20 -15.72
N VAL A 385 11.24 4.65 -16.49
CA VAL A 385 12.53 4.14 -15.98
C VAL A 385 13.38 5.27 -15.36
N GLN A 386 13.35 6.50 -15.89
CA GLN A 386 14.05 7.65 -15.30
C GLN A 386 13.37 8.12 -14.00
N GLU A 387 12.05 8.25 -13.99
CA GLU A 387 11.25 8.60 -12.80
C GLU A 387 11.48 7.61 -11.65
N VAL A 388 11.39 6.30 -11.92
CA VAL A 388 11.63 5.24 -10.93
C VAL A 388 13.07 5.29 -10.40
N ARG A 389 14.07 5.50 -11.26
CA ARG A 389 15.48 5.66 -10.82
C ARG A 389 15.67 6.88 -9.92
N ALA A 390 15.06 8.01 -10.26
CA ALA A 390 15.12 9.22 -9.44
C ALA A 390 14.42 9.02 -8.08
N ALA A 391 13.24 8.37 -8.07
CA ALA A 391 12.52 8.03 -6.85
C ALA A 391 13.33 7.09 -5.94
N MET A 392 13.94 6.03 -6.50
CA MET A 392 14.81 5.12 -5.74
C MET A 392 16.03 5.84 -5.13
N GLN A 393 16.65 6.76 -5.88
CA GLN A 393 17.77 7.58 -5.37
C GLN A 393 17.32 8.53 -4.24
N ALA A 394 16.15 9.17 -4.38
CA ALA A 394 15.57 10.03 -3.36
C ALA A 394 15.23 9.25 -2.07
N VAL A 395 14.60 8.08 -2.19
CA VAL A 395 14.31 7.17 -1.06
C VAL A 395 15.60 6.74 -0.36
N ALA A 396 16.62 6.33 -1.11
CA ALA A 396 17.92 5.93 -0.54
C ALA A 396 18.62 7.09 0.22
N LEU A 397 18.56 8.31 -0.32
CA LEU A 397 19.11 9.51 0.31
C LEU A 397 18.35 9.88 1.59
N LEU A 398 17.01 9.83 1.56
CA LEU A 398 16.16 10.10 2.72
C LEU A 398 16.36 9.05 3.83
N ALA A 399 16.46 7.77 3.45
CA ALA A 399 16.73 6.68 4.38
C ALA A 399 18.10 6.83 5.07
N ARG A 400 19.16 7.17 4.31
CA ARG A 400 20.49 7.48 4.90
C ARG A 400 20.42 8.65 5.88
N ARG A 401 19.83 9.78 5.48
CA ARG A 401 19.66 10.97 6.36
C ARG A 401 18.88 10.64 7.64
N ARG A 402 17.80 9.84 7.55
CA ARG A 402 17.03 9.36 8.70
C ARG A 402 17.87 8.48 9.64
N LEU A 403 18.63 7.53 9.09
CA LEU A 403 19.49 6.62 9.86
C LEU A 403 20.63 7.36 10.55
N ASP A 404 21.31 8.26 9.86
CA ASP A 404 22.46 8.98 10.42
C ASP A 404 22.02 10.04 11.47
N GLY A 405 20.88 10.70 11.25
CA GLY A 405 20.24 11.54 12.27
C GLY A 405 19.84 10.75 13.52
N ALA A 406 19.24 9.56 13.35
CA ALA A 406 18.89 8.67 14.47
C ALA A 406 20.13 8.17 15.23
N ARG A 407 21.21 7.81 14.52
CA ARG A 407 22.51 7.44 15.10
C ARG A 407 23.13 8.60 15.89
N GLN A 408 23.08 9.82 15.37
CA GLN A 408 23.61 11.00 16.05
C GLN A 408 22.80 11.32 17.32
N GLY A 409 21.47 11.34 17.22
CA GLY A 409 20.59 11.57 18.37
C GLY A 409 20.77 10.51 19.47
N SER A 410 20.87 9.24 19.09
CA SER A 410 21.14 8.14 20.04
C SER A 410 22.51 8.30 20.74
N ARG A 411 23.57 8.69 20.02
CA ARG A 411 24.89 8.99 20.62
C ARG A 411 24.83 10.16 21.60
N GLN A 412 24.12 11.24 21.24
CA GLN A 412 23.95 12.42 22.10
C GLN A 412 23.16 12.09 23.37
N GLN A 413 22.07 11.32 23.25
CA GLN A 413 21.30 10.83 24.39
C GLN A 413 22.14 9.93 25.30
N TRP A 414 22.94 9.03 24.74
CA TRP A 414 23.84 8.16 25.51
C TRP A 414 24.93 8.94 26.25
N GLN A 415 25.58 9.91 25.58
CA GLN A 415 26.56 10.81 26.21
C GLN A 415 25.93 11.66 27.32
N GLY A 416 24.71 12.18 27.11
CA GLY A 416 23.96 12.91 28.13
C GLY A 416 23.63 12.05 29.36
N LEU A 417 23.20 10.80 29.14
CA LEU A 417 22.94 9.84 30.21
C LEU A 417 24.22 9.50 31.00
N GLN A 418 25.34 9.24 30.32
CA GLN A 418 26.63 8.99 30.97
C GLN A 418 27.10 10.19 31.80
N TRP A 419 26.93 11.41 31.28
CA TRP A 419 27.26 12.64 32.01
C TRP A 419 26.38 12.84 33.26
N GLN A 420 25.07 12.69 33.13
CA GLN A 420 24.12 12.80 34.26
C GLN A 420 24.38 11.75 35.33
N ALA A 421 24.61 10.49 34.94
CA ALA A 421 24.98 9.41 35.87
C ALA A 421 26.32 9.70 36.58
N GLY A 422 27.30 10.25 35.86
CA GLY A 422 28.57 10.70 36.43
C GLY A 422 28.39 11.78 37.49
N LEU A 423 27.57 12.81 37.22
CA LEU A 423 27.26 13.87 38.17
C LEU A 423 26.53 13.34 39.42
N GLN A 424 25.53 12.47 39.24
CA GLN A 424 24.83 11.83 40.37
C GLN A 424 25.79 10.98 41.23
N LEU A 425 26.71 10.23 40.60
CA LEU A 425 27.72 9.45 41.32
C LEU A 425 28.68 10.34 42.13
N VAL A 426 29.06 11.51 41.60
CA VAL A 426 29.88 12.50 42.34
C VAL A 426 29.10 13.11 43.51
N GLN A 427 27.84 13.51 43.31
CA GLN A 427 26.99 14.02 44.38
C GLN A 427 26.77 12.99 45.49
N ALA A 428 26.46 11.74 45.14
CA ALA A 428 26.33 10.65 46.11
C ALA A 428 27.62 10.41 46.90
N ARG A 429 28.79 10.43 46.23
CA ARG A 429 30.11 10.31 46.87
C ARG A 429 30.43 11.47 47.82
N GLN A 430 29.90 12.67 47.57
CA GLN A 430 30.04 13.83 48.48
C GLN A 430 29.05 13.78 49.65
N GLN A 431 27.84 13.26 49.44
CA GLN A 431 26.79 13.19 50.47
C GLN A 431 26.99 12.03 51.46
N VAL A 432 27.46 10.86 51.01
CA VAL A 432 27.65 9.68 51.87
C VAL A 432 28.55 9.95 53.10
N PRO A 433 29.70 10.64 53.00
CA PRO A 433 30.49 11.02 54.18
C PRO A 433 29.73 11.87 55.19
N ALA A 434 28.95 12.86 54.72
CA ALA A 434 28.16 13.74 55.59
C ALA A 434 27.03 12.97 56.31
N LEU A 435 26.34 12.07 55.59
CA LEU A 435 25.32 11.18 56.17
C LEU A 435 25.93 10.20 57.19
N MET A 436 27.10 9.62 56.88
CA MET A 436 27.81 8.76 57.83
C MET A 436 28.30 9.53 59.07
N GLN A 437 28.64 10.81 58.93
CA GLN A 437 29.01 11.67 60.04
C GLN A 437 27.79 12.07 60.90
N SER A 438 26.64 12.38 60.30
CA SER A 438 25.42 12.69 61.07
C SER A 438 24.87 11.46 61.81
N VAL A 439 24.90 10.27 61.19
CA VAL A 439 24.56 9.00 61.85
C VAL A 439 25.49 8.72 63.03
N ARG A 440 26.82 8.92 62.87
CA ARG A 440 27.79 8.79 63.97
C ARG A 440 27.54 9.79 65.10
N ALA A 441 27.26 11.05 64.79
CA ALA A 441 26.96 12.08 65.77
C ALA A 441 25.66 11.78 66.54
N GLY A 442 24.61 11.36 65.84
CA GLY A 442 23.34 10.94 66.45
C GLY A 442 23.51 9.75 67.39
N ALA A 443 24.24 8.72 66.97
CA ALA A 443 24.55 7.56 67.82
C ALA A 443 25.38 7.95 69.06
N GLN A 444 26.37 8.83 68.91
CA GLN A 444 27.15 9.36 70.04
C GLN A 444 26.26 10.16 71.01
N ALA A 445 25.39 11.04 70.50
CA ALA A 445 24.45 11.81 71.33
C ALA A 445 23.47 10.88 72.09
N GLN A 446 22.93 9.86 71.42
CA GLN A 446 22.04 8.88 72.04
C GLN A 446 22.75 8.08 73.16
N VAL A 447 24.01 7.67 72.94
CA VAL A 447 24.83 7.01 73.99
C VAL A 447 25.17 7.96 75.14
N MET A 448 25.43 9.24 74.88
CA MET A 448 25.64 10.25 75.92
C MET A 448 24.37 10.46 76.77
N GLN A 449 23.20 10.56 76.12
CA GLN A 449 21.91 10.73 76.80
C GLN A 449 21.48 9.47 77.58
N ALA A 450 21.76 8.27 77.06
CA ALA A 450 21.56 7.02 77.77
C ALA A 450 22.50 6.90 78.99
N ARG A 451 23.75 7.36 78.88
CA ARG A 451 24.69 7.44 80.02
C ARG A 451 24.23 8.46 81.08
N ALA A 452 23.73 9.62 80.66
CA ALA A 452 23.23 10.65 81.57
C ALA A 452 21.98 10.18 82.34
N THR A 453 20.98 9.64 81.64
CA THR A 453 19.76 9.09 82.29
C THR A 453 20.07 7.85 83.14
N SER A 454 21.05 7.02 82.76
CA SER A 454 21.52 5.92 83.61
C SER A 454 22.22 6.40 84.89
N ARG A 455 22.98 7.51 84.86
CA ARG A 455 23.54 8.14 86.06
C ARG A 455 22.43 8.68 86.96
N GLN A 456 21.55 9.53 86.42
CA GLN A 456 20.41 10.09 87.15
C GLN A 456 19.60 9.00 87.88
N ARG A 457 19.26 7.89 87.21
CA ARG A 457 18.54 6.77 87.83
C ARG A 457 19.32 6.07 88.95
N ARG A 458 20.65 5.99 88.86
CA ARG A 458 21.49 5.47 89.97
C ARG A 458 21.50 6.44 91.14
N ASP A 459 21.59 7.73 90.86
CA ASP A 459 21.61 8.78 91.89
C ASP A 459 20.25 8.83 92.61
N GLU A 460 19.13 8.77 91.87
CA GLU A 460 17.76 8.64 92.40
C GLU A 460 17.61 7.39 93.29
N VAL A 461 18.07 6.22 92.83
CA VAL A 461 18.05 4.98 93.63
C VAL A 461 18.94 5.11 94.88
N GLY A 462 20.09 5.76 94.77
CA GLY A 462 20.98 6.05 95.91
C GLY A 462 20.33 6.94 96.96
N TRP A 463 19.71 8.06 96.53
CA TRP A 463 18.95 8.95 97.41
C TRP A 463 17.76 8.24 98.06
N GLN A 464 17.01 7.43 97.31
CA GLN A 464 15.90 6.63 97.86
C GLN A 464 16.39 5.60 98.87
N ALA A 465 17.48 4.88 98.59
CA ALA A 465 18.08 3.91 99.51
C ALA A 465 18.58 4.58 100.80
N VAL A 466 19.26 5.73 100.71
CA VAL A 466 19.70 6.50 101.87
C VAL A 466 18.51 7.01 102.69
N ALA A 467 17.44 7.50 102.03
CA ALA A 467 16.22 7.95 102.70
C ALA A 467 15.48 6.79 103.42
N GLN A 468 15.40 5.62 102.78
CA GLN A 468 14.81 4.41 103.38
C GLN A 468 15.64 3.91 104.57
N CYS A 469 16.97 3.83 104.44
CA CYS A 469 17.87 3.47 105.54
C CYS A 469 17.79 4.46 106.71
N ARG A 470 17.68 5.76 106.43
CA ARG A 470 17.46 6.79 107.46
C ARG A 470 16.12 6.59 108.16
N GLN A 471 15.03 6.44 107.41
CA GLN A 471 13.68 6.23 107.96
C GLN A 471 13.60 4.92 108.77
N ALA A 472 14.30 3.86 108.37
CA ALA A 472 14.44 2.64 109.15
C ALA A 472 15.23 2.87 110.46
N ARG A 473 16.35 3.60 110.39
CA ARG A 473 17.19 3.95 111.55
C ARG A 473 16.47 4.87 112.56
N GLU A 474 15.53 5.69 112.10
CA GLU A 474 14.66 6.52 112.96
C GLU A 474 13.50 5.70 113.55
N ARG A 475 12.92 4.74 112.81
CA ARG A 475 11.84 3.86 113.29
C ARG A 475 12.28 2.77 114.27
N VAL A 476 13.46 2.16 114.09
CA VAL A 476 13.91 1.04 114.93
C VAL A 476 13.99 1.41 116.42
N PRO A 477 14.57 2.56 116.84
CA PRO A 477 14.52 3.01 118.23
C PRO A 477 13.11 3.22 118.77
N GLN A 478 12.18 3.73 117.95
CA GLN A 478 10.79 3.94 118.35
C GLN A 478 10.07 2.60 118.58
N ALA A 479 10.26 1.63 117.68
CA ALA A 479 9.72 0.28 117.85
C ALA A 479 10.32 -0.44 119.07
N LEU A 480 11.64 -0.32 119.29
CA LEU A 480 12.30 -0.87 120.47
C LEU A 480 11.83 -0.21 121.78
N ALA A 481 11.56 1.10 121.76
CA ALA A 481 10.97 1.80 122.90
C ALA A 481 9.56 1.27 123.20
N GLN A 482 8.69 1.16 122.19
CA GLN A 482 7.34 0.59 122.33
C GLN A 482 7.37 -0.85 122.87
N VAL A 483 8.26 -1.70 122.36
CA VAL A 483 8.45 -3.08 122.86
C VAL A 483 8.92 -3.09 124.31
N ARG A 484 9.90 -2.23 124.66
CA ARG A 484 10.41 -2.11 126.05
C ARG A 484 9.37 -1.56 127.02
N GLU A 485 8.49 -0.66 126.57
CA GLU A 485 7.43 -0.08 127.38
C GLU A 485 6.30 -1.09 127.61
N ALA A 486 5.85 -1.78 126.56
CA ALA A 486 4.91 -2.90 126.69
C ALA A 486 5.46 -4.04 127.57
N ALA A 487 6.75 -4.37 127.45
CA ALA A 487 7.40 -5.39 128.29
C ALA A 487 7.50 -4.96 129.77
N ARG A 488 7.73 -3.66 130.05
CA ARG A 488 7.71 -3.11 131.41
C ARG A 488 6.31 -3.17 132.02
N GLU A 489 5.29 -2.78 131.25
CA GLU A 489 3.89 -2.82 131.67
C GLU A 489 3.46 -4.25 132.00
N GLN A 490 3.77 -5.22 131.14
CA GLN A 490 3.56 -6.64 131.41
C GLN A 490 4.29 -7.12 132.68
N LEU A 491 5.54 -6.70 132.91
CA LEU A 491 6.30 -7.08 134.12
C LEU A 491 5.69 -6.48 135.40
N ILE A 492 5.15 -5.27 135.33
CA ILE A 492 4.45 -4.60 136.44
C ILE A 492 3.15 -5.34 136.74
N GLN A 493 2.33 -5.64 135.73
CA GLN A 493 1.08 -6.38 135.87
C GLN A 493 1.32 -7.79 136.44
N ALA A 494 2.32 -8.51 135.94
CA ALA A 494 2.73 -9.81 136.48
C ALA A 494 3.16 -9.71 137.96
N ARG A 495 3.98 -8.72 138.33
CA ARG A 495 4.42 -8.51 139.72
C ARG A 495 3.25 -8.14 140.65
N GLN A 496 2.30 -7.33 140.19
CA GLN A 496 1.08 -7.01 140.94
C GLN A 496 0.22 -8.25 141.16
N HIS A 497 0.08 -9.10 140.14
CA HIS A 497 -0.65 -10.37 140.24
C HIS A 497 0.02 -11.34 141.23
N THR A 498 1.34 -11.54 141.17
CA THR A 498 2.08 -12.34 142.18
C THR A 498 1.92 -11.77 143.59
N GLN A 499 1.92 -10.44 143.75
CA GLN A 499 1.68 -9.81 145.06
C GLN A 499 0.24 -9.96 145.56
N ALA A 500 -0.76 -10.00 144.69
CA ALA A 500 -2.14 -10.27 145.07
C ALA A 500 -2.28 -11.71 145.60
N LEU A 501 -1.78 -12.69 144.85
CA LEU A 501 -1.74 -14.10 145.25
C LEU A 501 -0.99 -14.30 146.58
N LEU A 502 0.13 -13.59 146.79
CA LEU A 502 0.88 -13.68 148.05
C LEU A 502 0.09 -13.11 149.25
N ARG A 503 -0.69 -12.03 149.06
CA ARG A 503 -1.58 -11.49 150.11
C ARG A 503 -2.76 -12.42 150.40
N GLU A 504 -3.25 -13.12 149.38
CA GLU A 504 -4.33 -14.10 149.53
C GLU A 504 -3.86 -15.30 150.36
N VAL A 505 -2.70 -15.89 150.03
CA VAL A 505 -2.08 -16.99 150.81
C VAL A 505 -1.75 -16.56 152.24
N THR A 506 -1.14 -15.38 152.44
CA THR A 506 -0.77 -14.90 153.79
C THR A 506 -1.94 -14.33 154.60
N GLY A 507 -3.09 -14.06 153.97
CA GLY A 507 -4.30 -13.54 154.61
C GLY A 507 -5.13 -14.59 155.37
N GLN A 508 -4.92 -15.88 155.08
CA GLN A 508 -5.75 -16.99 155.60
C GLN A 508 -5.14 -17.73 156.80
N GLY A 509 -4.01 -17.26 157.34
CA GLY A 509 -3.33 -17.87 158.49
C GLY A 509 -4.08 -17.66 159.82
N PRO A 510 -4.17 -18.69 160.71
CA PRO A 510 -5.02 -18.66 161.91
C PRO A 510 -4.65 -17.60 162.95
N GLU A 511 -3.39 -17.14 162.97
CA GLU A 511 -2.89 -16.09 163.87
C GLU A 511 -3.69 -14.77 163.74
N ARG A 512 -4.13 -14.42 162.52
CA ARG A 512 -4.90 -13.18 162.29
C ARG A 512 -6.37 -13.29 162.74
N THR A 513 -6.87 -14.50 162.98
CA THR A 513 -8.20 -14.72 163.57
C THR A 513 -8.17 -14.40 165.06
N LEU A 514 -7.15 -14.89 165.77
CA LEU A 514 -6.89 -14.54 167.18
C LEU A 514 -6.65 -13.03 167.34
N ALA A 515 -5.82 -12.44 166.48
CA ALA A 515 -5.51 -11.00 166.50
C ALA A 515 -6.68 -10.06 166.13
N ARG A 516 -7.87 -10.61 165.83
CA ARG A 516 -9.12 -9.84 165.65
C ARG A 516 -10.01 -9.84 166.91
N GLY A 517 -9.50 -10.33 168.04
CA GLY A 517 -10.23 -10.37 169.32
C GLY A 517 -11.14 -11.60 169.50
N PHE A 518 -11.09 -12.56 168.57
CA PHE A 518 -11.81 -13.82 168.70
C PHE A 518 -10.99 -14.82 169.51
N ALA A 519 -11.49 -15.20 170.69
CA ALA A 519 -10.90 -16.29 171.48
C ALA A 519 -11.19 -17.65 170.81
N VAL A 520 -10.17 -18.51 170.74
CA VAL A 520 -10.33 -19.91 170.37
C VAL A 520 -10.56 -20.71 171.65
N VAL A 521 -11.80 -21.16 171.86
CA VAL A 521 -12.17 -21.99 173.02
C VAL A 521 -11.55 -23.38 172.88
N ARG A 522 -10.88 -23.86 173.92
CA ARG A 522 -10.35 -25.23 173.99
C ARG A 522 -10.82 -25.95 175.25
N ASP A 523 -11.00 -27.25 175.14
CA ASP A 523 -11.17 -28.11 176.32
C ASP A 523 -9.87 -28.17 177.13
N ALA A 524 -9.93 -27.86 178.44
CA ALA A 524 -8.73 -27.74 179.27
C ALA A 524 -8.02 -29.08 179.49
N ALA A 525 -8.72 -30.21 179.34
CA ALA A 525 -8.15 -31.55 179.51
C ALA A 525 -7.53 -32.14 178.23
N SER A 526 -8.07 -31.82 177.04
CA SER A 526 -7.65 -32.43 175.77
C SER A 526 -7.04 -31.47 174.74
N GLY A 527 -7.14 -30.15 174.95
CA GLY A 527 -6.61 -29.14 174.05
C GLY A 527 -7.33 -29.00 172.69
N GLN A 528 -8.37 -29.81 172.42
CA GLN A 528 -9.18 -29.70 171.22
C GLN A 528 -9.94 -28.36 171.18
N VAL A 529 -10.10 -27.80 169.98
CA VAL A 529 -10.89 -26.57 169.76
C VAL A 529 -12.37 -26.91 169.78
N LEU A 530 -13.10 -26.32 170.73
CA LEU A 530 -14.56 -26.43 170.83
C LEU A 530 -15.18 -25.33 169.98
N THR A 531 -15.95 -25.70 168.95
CA THR A 531 -16.52 -24.73 167.98
C THR A 531 -18.02 -24.53 168.15
N ARG A 532 -18.69 -25.30 169.02
CA ARG A 532 -20.14 -25.21 169.25
C ARG A 532 -20.45 -25.08 170.74
N ALA A 533 -21.28 -24.09 171.10
CA ALA A 533 -21.62 -23.80 172.49
C ALA A 533 -22.30 -24.98 173.24
N ALA A 534 -22.93 -25.92 172.53
CA ALA A 534 -23.52 -27.13 173.12
C ALA A 534 -22.46 -28.15 173.64
N GLU A 535 -21.19 -27.96 173.32
CA GLU A 535 -20.07 -28.79 173.81
C GLU A 535 -19.59 -28.34 175.22
N LEU A 536 -20.20 -27.30 175.78
CA LEU A 536 -19.89 -26.70 177.09
C LEU A 536 -20.95 -27.08 178.14
N THR A 537 -20.55 -27.87 179.15
CA THR A 537 -21.40 -28.25 180.29
C THR A 537 -21.14 -27.36 181.52
N PRO A 538 -22.13 -27.18 182.42
CA PRO A 538 -21.91 -26.52 183.71
C PRO A 538 -20.75 -27.15 184.52
N ASP A 539 -20.13 -26.34 185.36
CA ASP A 539 -18.97 -26.64 186.23
C ASP A 539 -17.70 -27.15 185.52
N ARG A 540 -17.70 -27.19 184.18
CA ARG A 540 -16.52 -27.59 183.39
C ARG A 540 -15.59 -26.41 183.11
N THR A 541 -14.29 -26.62 183.33
CA THR A 541 -13.23 -25.65 183.01
C THR A 541 -12.79 -25.77 181.56
N VAL A 542 -12.69 -24.63 180.87
CA VAL A 542 -12.18 -24.51 179.49
C VAL A 542 -11.05 -23.49 179.42
N LEU A 543 -10.18 -23.61 178.42
CA LEU A 543 -9.11 -22.65 178.15
C LEU A 543 -9.54 -21.73 177.01
N LEU A 544 -9.72 -20.44 177.30
CA LEU A 544 -9.92 -19.42 176.29
C LEU A 544 -8.54 -18.98 175.78
N GLN A 545 -8.20 -19.36 174.54
CA GLN A 545 -6.92 -18.97 173.93
C GLN A 545 -7.10 -17.68 173.11
N TYR A 546 -6.38 -16.64 173.53
CA TYR A 546 -6.28 -15.33 172.87
C TYR A 546 -4.97 -15.24 172.07
N GLN A 547 -4.68 -14.06 171.51
CA GLN A 547 -3.43 -13.81 170.76
C GLN A 547 -2.17 -13.87 171.65
N ASP A 548 -2.31 -13.53 172.92
CA ASP A 548 -1.26 -13.24 173.89
C ASP A 548 -1.16 -14.27 175.04
N GLY A 549 -2.23 -15.03 175.30
CA GLY A 549 -2.23 -16.06 176.34
C GLY A 549 -3.44 -16.99 176.33
N GLY A 550 -3.44 -17.97 177.23
CA GLY A 550 -4.58 -18.83 177.51
C GLY A 550 -5.10 -18.58 178.93
N VAL A 551 -6.39 -18.28 179.07
CA VAL A 551 -7.03 -18.04 180.38
C VAL A 551 -8.01 -19.19 180.68
N PRO A 552 -7.88 -19.88 181.83
CA PRO A 552 -8.88 -20.86 182.25
C PRO A 552 -10.14 -20.18 182.76
N ALA A 553 -11.30 -20.65 182.32
CA ALA A 553 -12.61 -20.16 182.74
C ALA A 553 -13.56 -21.34 183.02
N THR A 554 -14.40 -21.23 184.04
CA THR A 554 -15.40 -22.25 184.41
C THR A 554 -16.79 -21.82 183.98
N ILE A 555 -17.52 -22.70 183.29
CA ILE A 555 -18.85 -22.38 182.76
C ILE A 555 -19.92 -22.59 183.85
N THR A 556 -20.56 -21.52 184.30
CA THR A 556 -21.54 -21.56 185.42
C THR A 556 -23.00 -21.74 184.99
N GLY A 557 -23.31 -21.66 183.69
CA GLY A 557 -24.66 -21.93 183.15
C GLY A 557 -24.95 -21.18 181.85
N PRO A 558 -25.94 -21.63 181.05
CA PRO A 558 -26.31 -20.98 179.80
C PRO A 558 -27.20 -19.74 180.01
N MET A 559 -26.98 -18.69 179.22
CA MET A 559 -27.80 -17.47 179.18
C MET A 559 -28.40 -17.29 177.77
N ALA A 560 -29.67 -16.86 177.69
CA ALA A 560 -30.39 -16.70 176.42
C ALA A 560 -29.93 -15.47 175.62
N ALA A 561 -29.97 -15.54 174.28
CA ALA A 561 -29.33 -14.58 173.37
C ALA A 561 -30.30 -13.91 172.37
N PRO A 562 -30.03 -12.66 171.94
CA PRO A 562 -30.75 -11.95 170.87
C PRO A 562 -30.14 -12.17 169.46
N SER A 563 -30.89 -11.84 168.41
CA SER A 563 -30.58 -12.15 166.99
C SER A 563 -30.18 -10.95 166.11
N LEU A 564 -29.59 -11.23 164.93
CA LEU A 564 -28.96 -10.27 164.00
C LEU A 564 -29.68 -10.16 162.63
N ALA A 565 -29.53 -9.00 161.95
CA ALA A 565 -29.75 -8.74 160.51
C ALA A 565 -28.99 -7.44 160.11
N GLY A 566 -28.64 -7.12 158.85
CA GLY A 566 -28.81 -7.75 157.53
C GLY A 566 -27.84 -7.13 156.49
N ALA A 567 -28.05 -7.33 155.17
CA ALA A 567 -27.12 -6.91 154.08
C ALA A 567 -27.84 -6.61 152.73
N SER A 568 -27.16 -6.03 151.70
CA SER A 568 -27.37 -6.24 150.23
C SER A 568 -26.58 -5.23 149.32
N THR A 569 -26.68 -5.35 147.98
CA THR A 569 -25.71 -4.96 146.92
C THR A 569 -26.33 -4.71 145.51
N ALA A 570 -25.62 -4.09 144.52
CA ALA A 570 -25.92 -4.13 143.03
C ALA A 570 -24.84 -3.47 142.10
N ALA A 571 -24.82 -3.75 140.77
CA ALA A 571 -23.92 -3.15 139.72
C ALA A 571 -24.48 -3.22 138.21
N PRO A 572 -23.72 -3.35 137.06
CA PRO A 572 -23.62 -2.35 135.95
C PRO A 572 -23.83 -2.84 134.45
N SER A 573 -23.58 -2.01 133.39
CA SER A 573 -23.57 -2.42 131.92
C SER A 573 -22.81 -1.48 130.90
N THR A 574 -22.73 -1.78 129.56
CA THR A 574 -21.65 -1.35 128.59
C THR A 574 -21.99 -1.24 127.03
N THR A 575 -20.97 -1.22 126.10
CA THR A 575 -20.93 -1.32 124.57
C THR A 575 -21.02 0.00 123.69
N SER A 576 -20.67 0.17 122.37
CA SER A 576 -20.22 -0.67 121.19
C SER A 576 -19.27 0.02 120.09
N LYS A 577 -19.45 -0.15 118.74
CA LYS A 577 -18.51 0.22 117.58
C LYS A 577 -19.14 0.12 116.14
N PRO A 578 -18.65 0.78 115.03
CA PRO A 578 -18.22 0.08 113.76
C PRO A 578 -17.14 0.76 112.81
N ARG A 579 -17.20 0.64 111.43
CA ARG A 579 -16.05 0.17 110.55
C ARG A 579 -16.01 0.48 108.99
N ARG A 580 -14.87 1.02 108.45
CA ARG A 580 -14.06 0.76 107.17
C ARG A 580 -14.63 0.70 105.70
N VAL A 581 -13.88 1.16 104.63
CA VAL A 581 -13.82 0.66 103.19
C VAL A 581 -12.62 1.24 102.33
N ARG A 582 -12.43 0.97 100.98
CA ARG A 582 -11.17 1.15 100.15
C ARG A 582 -11.37 1.23 98.57
N ARG A 583 -10.38 1.79 97.79
CA ARG A 583 -10.08 1.69 96.29
C ARG A 583 -10.91 2.57 95.30
N PRO A 584 -10.59 2.75 93.97
CA PRO A 584 -9.37 2.61 93.11
C PRO A 584 -9.04 3.87 92.21
N ALA A 585 -8.53 3.74 90.94
CA ALA A 585 -7.98 4.84 90.08
C ALA A 585 -8.11 4.63 88.53
N THR A 586 -7.85 5.67 87.70
CA THR A 586 -7.79 5.71 86.21
C THR A 586 -6.82 6.80 85.65
N GLY A 587 -6.53 6.82 84.33
CA GLY A 587 -5.72 7.84 83.62
C GLY A 587 -5.99 7.91 82.08
N PRO A 588 -5.42 8.87 81.31
CA PRO A 588 -5.79 9.16 79.91
C PRO A 588 -4.74 8.75 78.83
N GLN A 589 -5.10 8.98 77.55
CA GLN A 589 -4.40 8.54 76.32
C GLN A 589 -3.75 9.70 75.50
N ASP A 590 -3.23 9.33 74.33
CA ASP A 590 -2.42 10.05 73.35
C ASP A 590 -3.03 11.28 72.62
N THR A 591 -2.13 12.23 72.28
CA THR A 591 -1.83 12.92 70.98
C THR A 591 -2.78 12.78 69.75
N PRO A 592 -2.69 13.64 68.69
CA PRO A 592 -1.50 14.35 68.14
C PRO A 592 -1.17 15.72 68.74
#